data_AF-A0A959VTV4-F1
#
_entry.id   AF-A0A959VTV4-F1
#
_cell.length_a   1.000
_cell.length_b   1.000
_cell.length_c   1.000
_cell.angle_alpha   90.00
_cell.angle_beta   90.00
_cell.angle_gamma   90.00
#
_symmetry.space_group_name_H-M   'P 1'
#
loop_
_entity.id
_entity.type
_entity.pdbx_description
1 polymer ?
#
loop_
_entity_poly.entity_id
_entity_poly.type
_entity_poly.pdbx_seq_one_letter_code
_entity_poly.pdbx_strand_id
1 'polypeptide(L)'
;EPVWNRNYVSYVQMTMSENFGVEDRGRFYEGVGAIRDVVQNHMLQVLGLLAMEAPKPNQHDSIRAKKLELFEAIRSADPAKCVRGQYKGYRDIPDVADDSQVETYAAMELAIDNWRWSGVPFYLRTGKNLPVKHTEVRVVFKRPPHTGVGMKSRKPPRNRMVVRIDPMPGARMGYVAKAAGVEDYEQANLDVLFEKEPGQEPEPYERLLDDAIHGRYDLFTKFSMVEETWRIVQPLLDNPPPVEPYEVGSWGPKEADRLVKGICEWDEPWRPVEDARDHILLGG
;
A
#
# COMPACT_ATOMS: atom_id res chain seq x y z
N GLU A 1 -4.14 18.12 -10.89
CA GLU A 1 -3.43 17.86 -9.62
C GLU A 1 -1.93 18.17 -9.77
N PRO A 2 -1.43 19.33 -9.29
CA PRO A 2 -0.07 19.77 -9.57
C PRO A 2 1.02 19.02 -8.78
N VAL A 3 0.69 18.47 -7.60
CA VAL A 3 1.67 17.87 -6.68
C VAL A 3 1.81 16.35 -6.80
N TRP A 4 0.96 15.68 -7.59
CA TRP A 4 0.90 14.22 -7.66
C TRP A 4 1.82 13.63 -8.73
N ASN A 5 3.12 13.93 -8.62
CA ASN A 5 4.15 13.51 -9.58
C ASN A 5 5.56 13.60 -8.97
N ARG A 6 6.54 13.05 -9.69
CA ARG A 6 7.97 13.00 -9.35
C ARG A 6 8.64 14.32 -9.01
N ASN A 7 8.07 15.47 -9.38
CA ASN A 7 8.65 16.76 -9.01
C ASN A 7 8.47 17.03 -7.51
N TYR A 8 7.35 16.56 -6.94
CA TYR A 8 6.96 16.82 -5.55
C TYR A 8 6.95 15.57 -4.68
N VAL A 9 6.66 14.39 -5.23
CA VAL A 9 6.69 13.12 -4.50
C VAL A 9 8.12 12.62 -4.39
N SER A 10 8.49 12.14 -3.19
CA SER A 10 9.79 11.56 -2.90
C SER A 10 9.77 10.04 -3.00
N TYR A 11 8.77 9.39 -2.42
CA TYR A 11 8.55 7.95 -2.46
C TYR A 11 7.09 7.65 -2.10
N VAL A 12 6.66 6.43 -2.40
CA VAL A 12 5.35 5.90 -2.01
C VAL A 12 5.56 4.65 -1.16
N GLN A 13 4.79 4.50 -0.08
CA GLN A 13 4.71 3.28 0.70
C GLN A 13 3.29 2.73 0.63
N MET A 14 3.13 1.44 0.39
CA MET A 14 1.86 0.73 0.52
C MET A 14 2.03 -0.40 1.54
N THR A 15 1.14 -0.44 2.52
CA THR A 15 1.09 -1.50 3.52
C THR A 15 -0.25 -2.20 3.43
N MET A 16 -0.25 -3.52 3.35
CA MET A 16 -1.43 -4.37 3.53
C MET A 16 -1.10 -5.45 4.57
N SER A 17 -1.53 -5.25 5.81
CA SER A 17 -1.24 -6.15 6.92
C SER A 17 -2.47 -6.88 7.40
N GLU A 18 -2.30 -8.15 7.75
CA GLU A 18 -3.31 -8.98 8.39
C GLU A 18 -2.77 -9.45 9.75
N ASN A 19 -3.58 -9.28 10.80
CA ASN A 19 -3.22 -9.71 12.16
C ASN A 19 -3.63 -11.15 12.49
N PHE A 20 -3.94 -11.93 11.47
CA PHE A 20 -4.28 -13.35 11.57
C PHE A 20 -3.40 -14.16 10.62
N GLY A 21 -3.25 -15.45 10.90
CA GLY A 21 -2.43 -16.37 10.14
C GLY A 21 -3.17 -17.03 8.98
N VAL A 22 -2.62 -18.12 8.46
CA VAL A 22 -3.29 -18.98 7.47
C VAL A 22 -4.36 -19.88 8.11
N GLU A 23 -4.25 -20.13 9.41
CA GLU A 23 -5.17 -20.94 10.21
C GLU A 23 -5.34 -22.34 9.61
N ASP A 24 -6.55 -22.77 9.26
CA ASP A 24 -6.88 -24.10 8.74
C ASP A 24 -6.71 -24.25 7.22
N ARG A 25 -6.26 -23.19 6.53
CA ARG A 25 -6.15 -23.15 5.06
C ARG A 25 -4.75 -23.49 4.55
N GLY A 26 -3.96 -24.25 5.30
CA GLY A 26 -2.57 -24.62 4.98
C GLY A 26 -2.42 -25.15 3.55
N ARG A 27 -3.18 -26.19 3.20
CA ARG A 27 -3.17 -26.81 1.87
C ARG A 27 -3.41 -25.81 0.72
N PHE A 28 -4.32 -24.86 0.91
CA PHE A 28 -4.62 -23.87 -0.12
C PHE A 28 -3.50 -22.83 -0.21
N TYR A 29 -3.09 -22.28 0.94
CA TYR A 29 -2.11 -21.19 0.98
C TYR A 29 -0.73 -21.62 0.50
N GLU A 30 -0.36 -22.88 0.73
CA GLU A 30 0.91 -23.49 0.29
C GLU A 30 1.09 -23.43 -1.24
N GLY A 31 0.00 -23.47 -2.01
CA GLY A 31 0.05 -23.32 -3.47
C GLY A 31 0.08 -21.86 -3.94
N VAL A 32 -0.09 -20.88 -3.05
CA VAL A 32 -0.38 -19.49 -3.38
C VAL A 32 0.73 -18.56 -2.91
N GLY A 33 0.92 -18.41 -1.59
CA GLY A 33 1.82 -17.44 -0.97
C GLY A 33 1.34 -15.98 -1.08
N ALA A 34 1.91 -15.08 -0.26
CA ALA A 34 1.47 -13.68 -0.18
C ALA A 34 1.57 -12.93 -1.53
N ILE A 35 2.53 -13.26 -2.39
CA ILE A 35 2.71 -12.58 -3.68
C ILE A 35 1.51 -12.84 -4.60
N ARG A 36 1.02 -14.09 -4.67
CA ARG A 36 -0.16 -14.43 -5.49
C ARG A 36 -1.46 -14.05 -4.81
N ASP A 37 -1.52 -14.19 -3.48
CA ASP A 37 -2.74 -13.95 -2.69
C ASP A 37 -3.19 -12.49 -2.79
N VAL A 38 -2.24 -11.55 -2.60
CA VAL A 38 -2.59 -10.13 -2.46
C VAL A 38 -1.74 -9.15 -3.27
N VAL A 39 -0.47 -9.46 -3.59
CA VAL A 39 0.36 -8.51 -4.36
C VAL A 39 -0.10 -8.44 -5.82
N GLN A 40 -0.18 -9.60 -6.48
CA GLN A 40 -0.47 -9.72 -7.92
C GLN A 40 -1.81 -9.09 -8.30
N ASN A 41 -2.80 -9.17 -7.42
CA ASN A 41 -4.15 -8.65 -7.63
C ASN A 41 -4.36 -7.33 -6.87
N HIS A 42 -4.70 -7.38 -5.59
CA HIS A 42 -5.22 -6.30 -4.77
C HIS A 42 -4.27 -5.12 -4.70
N MET A 43 -2.99 -5.35 -4.35
CA MET A 43 -2.04 -4.25 -4.19
C MET A 43 -1.73 -3.56 -5.52
N LEU A 44 -1.52 -4.32 -6.60
CA LEU A 44 -1.32 -3.75 -7.93
C LEU A 44 -2.57 -3.02 -8.43
N GLN A 45 -3.79 -3.49 -8.14
CA GLN A 45 -5.01 -2.76 -8.49
C GLN A 45 -5.16 -1.42 -7.76
N VAL A 46 -4.82 -1.38 -6.47
CA VAL A 46 -4.79 -0.14 -5.69
C VAL A 46 -3.74 0.82 -6.25
N LEU A 47 -2.54 0.31 -6.53
CA LEU A 47 -1.48 1.09 -7.17
C LEU A 47 -1.94 1.63 -8.53
N GLY A 48 -2.68 0.82 -9.30
CA GLY A 48 -3.37 1.20 -10.52
C GLY A 48 -4.22 2.45 -10.37
N LEU A 49 -5.05 2.52 -9.33
CA LEU A 49 -5.89 3.69 -9.06
C LEU A 49 -5.08 4.90 -8.59
N LEU A 50 -4.05 4.68 -7.77
CA LEU A 50 -3.23 5.74 -7.18
C LEU A 50 -2.36 6.47 -8.22
N ALA A 51 -1.77 5.70 -9.14
CA ALA A 51 -0.64 6.13 -9.95
C ALA A 51 -0.96 6.28 -11.44
N MET A 52 -2.15 5.87 -11.90
CA MET A 52 -2.57 6.05 -13.29
C MET A 52 -2.65 7.54 -13.70
N GLU A 53 -2.58 7.79 -15.00
CA GLU A 53 -2.91 9.11 -15.55
C GLU A 53 -4.41 9.41 -15.43
N ALA A 54 -4.77 10.69 -15.54
CA ALA A 54 -6.17 11.10 -15.47
C ALA A 54 -6.98 10.42 -16.59
N PRO A 55 -8.12 9.77 -16.25
CA PRO A 55 -8.99 9.19 -17.26
C PRO A 55 -9.68 10.27 -18.10
N LYS A 56 -10.05 9.90 -19.33
CA LYS A 56 -10.87 10.72 -20.22
C LYS A 56 -12.30 10.82 -19.67
N PRO A 57 -12.90 12.02 -19.63
CA PRO A 57 -14.27 12.19 -19.18
C PRO A 57 -15.26 11.34 -20.00
N ASN A 58 -16.31 10.82 -19.34
CA ASN A 58 -17.43 10.12 -19.96
C ASN A 58 -17.04 8.89 -20.81
N GLN A 59 -15.91 8.25 -20.50
CA GLN A 59 -15.47 7.02 -21.15
C GLN A 59 -15.33 5.90 -20.11
N HIS A 60 -16.30 4.99 -20.09
CA HIS A 60 -16.35 3.82 -19.18
C HIS A 60 -15.05 2.98 -19.20
N ASP A 61 -14.38 2.90 -20.35
CA ASP A 61 -13.13 2.13 -20.45
C ASP A 61 -11.87 2.91 -20.06
N SER A 62 -11.99 4.21 -19.79
CA SER A 62 -10.79 5.03 -19.63
C SER A 62 -10.02 4.72 -18.36
N ILE A 63 -10.69 4.36 -17.26
CA ILE A 63 -9.98 3.98 -16.02
C ILE A 63 -9.14 2.72 -16.29
N ARG A 64 -9.73 1.72 -16.95
CA ARG A 64 -9.04 0.47 -17.28
C ARG A 64 -7.88 0.70 -18.24
N ALA A 65 -8.06 1.56 -19.24
CA ALA A 65 -6.98 1.96 -20.14
C ALA A 65 -5.83 2.64 -19.40
N LYS A 66 -6.12 3.56 -18.47
CA LYS A 66 -5.08 4.27 -17.70
C LYS A 66 -4.37 3.38 -16.68
N LYS A 67 -5.06 2.38 -16.12
CA LYS A 67 -4.42 1.33 -15.32
C LYS A 67 -3.50 0.44 -16.16
N LEU A 68 -3.94 0.05 -17.37
CA LEU A 68 -3.11 -0.77 -18.26
C LEU A 68 -1.83 -0.03 -18.67
N GLU A 69 -1.94 1.23 -19.12
CA GLU A 69 -0.78 2.08 -19.44
C GLU A 69 0.19 2.20 -18.24
N LEU A 70 -0.35 2.25 -17.01
CA LEU A 70 0.49 2.23 -15.82
C LEU A 70 1.21 0.90 -15.66
N PHE A 71 0.49 -0.23 -15.71
CA PHE A 71 1.08 -1.56 -15.50
C PHE A 71 2.15 -1.89 -16.53
N GLU A 72 1.94 -1.52 -17.80
CA GLU A 72 2.94 -1.62 -18.87
C GLU A 72 4.22 -0.83 -18.53
N ALA A 73 4.09 0.29 -17.81
CA ALA A 73 5.22 1.11 -17.36
C ALA A 73 5.87 0.61 -16.05
N ILE A 74 5.28 -0.32 -15.32
CA ILE A 74 5.91 -0.91 -14.12
C ILE A 74 6.94 -1.94 -14.58
N ARG A 75 8.19 -1.76 -14.16
CA ARG A 75 9.25 -2.75 -14.41
C ARG A 75 8.88 -4.07 -13.74
N SER A 76 9.25 -5.19 -14.35
CA SER A 76 9.18 -6.47 -13.67
C SER A 76 9.99 -6.41 -12.36
N ALA A 77 9.42 -6.98 -11.30
CA ALA A 77 9.98 -6.91 -9.97
C ALA A 77 11.36 -7.58 -9.93
N ASP A 78 12.30 -6.92 -9.26
CA ASP A 78 13.67 -7.40 -9.12
C ASP A 78 13.76 -8.30 -7.86
N PRO A 79 14.09 -9.59 -7.97
CA PRO A 79 14.29 -10.47 -6.82
C PRO A 79 15.29 -9.92 -5.79
N ALA A 80 16.30 -9.15 -6.22
CA ALA A 80 17.26 -8.54 -5.30
C ALA A 80 16.63 -7.42 -4.43
N LYS A 81 15.56 -6.80 -4.94
CA LYS A 81 14.75 -5.77 -4.28
C LYS A 81 13.45 -6.33 -3.71
N CYS A 82 13.41 -7.63 -3.43
CA CYS A 82 12.32 -8.29 -2.74
C CYS A 82 12.84 -9.00 -1.49
N VAL A 83 12.05 -8.95 -0.43
CA VAL A 83 12.24 -9.72 0.80
C VAL A 83 10.98 -10.55 1.00
N ARG A 84 11.16 -11.87 1.07
CA ARG A 84 10.11 -12.83 1.39
C ARG A 84 10.26 -13.23 2.85
N GLY A 85 9.16 -13.39 3.56
CA GLY A 85 9.16 -13.80 4.96
C GLY A 85 8.18 -14.92 5.24
N GLN A 86 8.45 -15.70 6.27
CA GLN A 86 7.55 -16.75 6.77
C GLN A 86 7.44 -16.64 8.30
N TYR A 87 6.23 -16.51 8.84
CA TYR A 87 6.08 -16.38 10.30
C TYR A 87 6.43 -17.71 10.99
N LYS A 88 7.02 -17.62 12.18
CA LYS A 88 7.28 -18.80 13.02
C LYS A 88 5.97 -19.48 13.38
N GLY A 89 5.90 -20.79 13.11
CA GLY A 89 4.69 -21.60 13.30
C GLY A 89 3.90 -21.88 12.01
N TYR A 90 4.28 -21.29 10.86
CA TYR A 90 3.60 -21.60 9.59
C TYR A 90 3.72 -23.08 9.19
N ARG A 91 4.91 -23.66 9.35
CA ARG A 91 5.18 -25.07 9.04
C ARG A 91 4.53 -26.07 9.98
N ASP A 92 4.06 -25.60 11.15
CA ASP A 92 3.33 -26.44 12.10
C ASP A 92 1.85 -26.58 11.72
N ILE A 93 1.39 -25.89 10.67
CA ILE A 93 0.01 -25.95 10.18
C ILE A 93 -0.19 -27.25 9.39
N PRO A 94 -1.32 -27.97 9.60
CA PRO A 94 -1.64 -29.14 8.80
C PRO A 94 -1.59 -28.87 7.29
N ASP A 95 -1.08 -29.83 6.53
CA ASP A 95 -0.89 -29.77 5.08
C ASP A 95 0.15 -28.73 4.57
N VAL A 96 0.96 -28.14 5.45
CA VAL A 96 2.15 -27.37 5.08
C VAL A 96 3.39 -28.27 5.14
N ALA A 97 4.31 -28.13 4.19
CA ALA A 97 5.54 -28.91 4.16
C ALA A 97 6.56 -28.43 5.22
N ASP A 98 7.28 -29.36 5.86
CA ASP A 98 8.30 -29.06 6.87
C ASP A 98 9.47 -28.22 6.33
N ASP A 99 9.75 -28.29 5.03
CA ASP A 99 10.78 -27.54 4.32
C ASP A 99 10.22 -26.35 3.51
N SER A 100 8.93 -26.02 3.70
CA SER A 100 8.21 -25.01 2.93
C SER A 100 8.96 -23.68 2.83
N GLN A 101 9.13 -23.21 1.60
CA GLN A 101 9.65 -21.89 1.27
C GLN A 101 8.54 -20.93 0.82
N VAL A 102 7.27 -21.21 1.12
CA VAL A 102 6.14 -20.33 0.76
C VAL A 102 6.13 -19.10 1.66
N GLU A 103 6.05 -17.92 1.07
CA GLU A 103 6.07 -16.68 1.82
C GLU A 103 4.69 -16.35 2.40
N THR A 104 4.66 -16.01 3.69
CA THR A 104 3.49 -15.42 4.37
C THR A 104 3.63 -13.90 4.50
N TYR A 105 4.76 -13.35 4.05
CA TYR A 105 5.10 -11.93 4.00
C TYR A 105 5.88 -11.64 2.73
N ALA A 106 5.65 -10.48 2.12
CA ALA A 106 6.48 -9.96 1.05
C ALA A 106 6.66 -8.44 1.20
N ALA A 107 7.90 -7.97 1.06
CA ALA A 107 8.22 -6.56 0.85
C ALA A 107 9.02 -6.40 -0.44
N MET A 108 8.76 -5.33 -1.19
CA MET A 108 9.45 -5.07 -2.46
C MET A 108 9.52 -3.59 -2.82
N GLU A 109 10.53 -3.23 -3.61
CA GLU A 109 10.61 -1.95 -4.30
C GLU A 109 10.22 -2.13 -5.77
N LEU A 110 9.24 -1.36 -6.23
CA LEU A 110 8.84 -1.27 -7.64
C LEU A 110 9.26 0.09 -8.22
N ALA A 111 9.53 0.08 -9.53
CA ALA A 111 9.83 1.27 -10.31
C ALA A 111 8.85 1.41 -11.48
N ILE A 112 8.42 2.64 -11.72
CA ILE A 112 7.45 2.99 -12.78
C ILE A 112 8.12 3.92 -13.78
N ASP A 113 8.31 3.45 -15.01
CA ASP A 113 9.00 4.14 -16.10
C ASP A 113 8.03 4.98 -16.94
N ASN A 114 7.43 5.99 -16.33
CA ASN A 114 6.66 7.01 -17.03
C ASN A 114 7.04 8.42 -16.58
N TRP A 115 6.55 9.44 -17.29
CA TRP A 115 6.87 10.83 -16.98
C TRP A 115 6.44 11.26 -15.59
N ARG A 116 5.33 10.73 -15.08
CA ARG A 116 4.79 11.09 -13.77
C ARG A 116 5.65 10.55 -12.62
N TRP A 117 6.18 9.33 -12.74
CA TRP A 117 6.75 8.58 -11.62
C TRP A 117 8.23 8.19 -11.77
N SER A 118 8.86 8.44 -12.91
CA SER A 118 10.26 8.07 -13.12
C SER A 118 11.19 8.56 -11.99
N GLY A 119 11.91 7.62 -11.37
CA GLY A 119 12.82 7.88 -10.26
C GLY A 119 12.16 8.00 -8.88
N VAL A 120 10.84 7.84 -8.77
CA VAL A 120 10.14 7.70 -7.48
C VAL A 120 10.04 6.22 -7.13
N PRO A 121 10.63 5.75 -6.03
CA PRO A 121 10.49 4.36 -5.60
C PRO A 121 9.12 4.11 -4.95
N PHE A 122 8.53 2.96 -5.28
CA PHE A 122 7.30 2.46 -4.69
C PHE A 122 7.61 1.26 -3.81
N TYR A 123 7.49 1.43 -2.50
CA TYR A 123 7.72 0.39 -1.52
C TYR A 123 6.40 -0.28 -1.15
N LEU A 124 6.30 -1.58 -1.35
CA LEU A 124 5.14 -2.37 -0.98
C LEU A 124 5.55 -3.33 0.13
N ARG A 125 4.69 -3.50 1.15
CA ARG A 125 4.80 -4.60 2.11
C ARG A 125 3.45 -5.20 2.41
N THR A 126 3.43 -6.52 2.59
CA THR A 126 2.25 -7.27 2.96
C THR A 126 2.61 -8.50 3.78
N GLY A 127 1.69 -8.97 4.61
CA GLY A 127 1.85 -10.26 5.26
C GLY A 127 0.79 -10.60 6.29
N LYS A 128 0.81 -11.87 6.68
CA LYS A 128 -0.02 -12.48 7.73
C LYS A 128 0.67 -12.44 9.08
N ASN A 129 -0.10 -12.56 10.17
CA ASN A 129 0.40 -12.48 11.55
C ASN A 129 1.24 -11.21 11.81
N LEU A 130 0.86 -10.09 11.20
CA LEU A 130 1.42 -8.77 11.48
C LEU A 130 0.68 -8.13 12.68
N PRO A 131 1.13 -6.97 13.22
CA PRO A 131 0.57 -6.47 14.48
C PRO A 131 -0.90 -6.02 14.39
N VAL A 132 -1.35 -5.63 13.19
CA VAL A 132 -2.70 -5.06 12.96
C VAL A 132 -3.25 -5.45 11.59
N LYS A 133 -4.57 -5.54 11.47
CA LYS A 133 -5.27 -5.56 10.18
C LYS A 133 -5.35 -4.13 9.64
N HIS A 134 -4.73 -3.87 8.49
CA HIS A 134 -4.65 -2.51 7.93
C HIS A 134 -4.29 -2.53 6.46
N THR A 135 -4.87 -1.63 5.67
CA THR A 135 -4.46 -1.36 4.30
C THR A 135 -4.37 0.14 4.09
N GLU A 136 -3.19 0.65 3.78
CA GLU A 136 -2.97 2.06 3.42
C GLU A 136 -1.98 2.25 2.30
N VAL A 137 -2.12 3.40 1.64
CA VAL A 137 -1.13 3.96 0.75
C VAL A 137 -0.70 5.32 1.27
N ARG A 138 0.61 5.54 1.34
CA ARG A 138 1.24 6.76 1.83
C ARG A 138 2.12 7.35 0.76
N VAL A 139 1.75 8.54 0.29
CA VAL A 139 2.52 9.35 -0.65
C VAL A 139 3.29 10.38 0.14
N VAL A 140 4.62 10.28 0.13
CA VAL A 140 5.49 11.16 0.91
C VAL A 140 6.15 12.17 -0.01
N PHE A 141 5.99 13.46 0.31
CA PHE A 141 6.52 14.55 -0.50
C PHE A 141 8.01 14.80 -0.23
N LYS A 142 8.66 15.47 -1.18
CA LYS A 142 10.02 16.00 -1.02
C LYS A 142 10.04 17.03 0.09
N ARG A 143 11.18 17.13 0.77
CA ARG A 143 11.36 18.15 1.80
C ARG A 143 11.33 19.53 1.16
N PRO A 144 10.65 20.51 1.78
CA PRO A 144 10.79 21.89 1.35
C PRO A 144 12.25 22.35 1.52
N PRO A 145 12.72 23.31 0.71
CA PRO A 145 14.03 23.91 0.90
C PRO A 145 14.13 24.53 2.29
N HIS A 146 15.31 24.49 2.90
CA HIS A 146 15.55 25.17 4.17
C HIS A 146 15.64 26.68 3.91
N THR A 147 14.65 27.43 4.39
CA THR A 147 14.53 28.89 4.17
C THR A 147 15.16 29.73 5.28
N GLY A 148 15.63 29.11 6.37
CA GLY A 148 16.21 29.81 7.53
C GLY A 148 15.20 30.63 8.36
N VAL A 149 13.91 30.59 8.02
CA VAL A 149 12.84 31.28 8.73
C VAL A 149 12.05 30.27 9.56
N GLY A 150 12.05 30.45 10.88
CA GLY A 150 11.27 29.68 11.85
C GLY A 150 11.79 28.27 12.16
N MET A 151 12.33 27.53 11.19
CA MET A 151 12.77 26.15 11.41
C MET A 151 14.25 26.07 11.82
N LYS A 152 14.52 25.70 13.08
CA LYS A 152 15.89 25.44 13.56
C LYS A 152 16.50 24.17 12.94
N SER A 153 15.66 23.19 12.60
CA SER A 153 16.10 21.96 11.94
C SER A 153 16.49 22.21 10.48
N ARG A 154 17.68 21.74 10.10
CA ARG A 154 18.15 21.72 8.69
C ARG A 154 17.44 20.65 7.85
N LYS A 155 16.66 19.77 8.48
CA LYS A 155 15.87 18.71 7.82
C LYS A 155 14.42 18.83 8.28
N PRO A 156 13.60 19.68 7.65
CA PRO A 156 12.19 19.76 7.98
C PRO A 156 11.49 18.40 7.78
N PRO A 157 10.41 18.13 8.54
CA PRO A 157 9.57 16.98 8.28
C PRO A 157 9.01 17.04 6.86
N ARG A 158 8.67 15.87 6.32
CA ARG A 158 8.04 15.76 4.99
C ARG A 158 6.52 15.85 5.17
N ASN A 159 5.87 16.58 4.26
CA ASN A 159 4.44 16.45 4.10
C ASN A 159 4.12 15.03 3.61
N ARG A 160 2.94 14.53 3.97
CA ARG A 160 2.48 13.19 3.55
C ARG A 160 0.98 13.19 3.31
N MET A 161 0.55 12.45 2.30
CA MET A 161 -0.84 12.10 2.06
C MET A 161 -1.00 10.61 2.34
N VAL A 162 -1.84 10.26 3.30
CA VAL A 162 -2.16 8.87 3.64
C VAL A 162 -3.60 8.62 3.20
N VAL A 163 -3.82 7.55 2.43
CA VAL A 163 -5.14 7.04 2.09
C VAL A 163 -5.27 5.68 2.77
N ARG A 164 -6.12 5.61 3.79
CA ARG A 164 -6.48 4.35 4.44
C ARG A 164 -7.64 3.73 3.69
N ILE A 165 -7.44 2.49 3.27
CA ILE A 165 -8.42 1.69 2.52
C ILE A 165 -9.19 0.79 3.49
N ASP A 166 -8.49 0.21 4.47
CA ASP A 166 -9.09 -0.64 5.50
C ASP A 166 -8.26 -0.54 6.79
N PRO A 167 -8.86 -0.68 7.98
CA PRO A 167 -10.28 -0.47 8.29
C PRO A 167 -10.65 1.03 8.26
N MET A 168 -11.95 1.33 8.22
CA MET A 168 -12.49 2.71 8.27
C MET A 168 -11.82 3.65 7.24
N PRO A 169 -12.21 3.57 5.96
CA PRO A 169 -11.57 4.32 4.90
C PRO A 169 -11.49 5.81 5.20
N GLY A 170 -10.41 6.45 4.78
CA GLY A 170 -10.20 7.88 5.02
C GLY A 170 -8.92 8.40 4.40
N ALA A 171 -8.74 9.70 4.49
CA ALA A 171 -7.53 10.38 4.05
C ALA A 171 -6.97 11.26 5.17
N ARG A 172 -5.65 11.26 5.33
CA ARG A 172 -4.91 12.14 6.23
C ARG A 172 -3.87 12.93 5.45
N MET A 173 -3.94 14.25 5.53
CA MET A 173 -2.89 15.12 5.03
C MET A 173 -2.07 15.67 6.19
N GLY A 174 -0.79 15.28 6.23
CA GLY A 174 0.18 15.74 7.21
C GLY A 174 0.93 16.97 6.70
N TYR A 175 0.89 18.05 7.49
CA TYR A 175 1.58 19.31 7.28
C TYR A 175 2.59 19.55 8.38
N VAL A 176 3.49 20.50 8.13
CA VAL A 176 4.39 21.02 9.15
C VAL A 176 3.87 22.38 9.63
N ALA A 177 3.54 22.48 10.91
CA ALA A 177 2.99 23.67 11.55
C ALA A 177 3.93 24.15 12.67
N LYS A 178 3.84 25.43 13.04
CA LYS A 178 4.59 25.97 14.18
C LYS A 178 4.05 25.35 15.47
N ALA A 179 4.93 24.75 16.26
CA ALA A 179 4.54 24.18 17.54
C ALA A 179 4.15 25.28 18.54
N ALA A 180 3.14 25.01 19.35
CA ALA A 180 2.68 25.97 20.35
C ALA A 180 3.75 26.19 21.43
N GLY A 181 4.04 27.46 21.74
CA GLY A 181 4.93 27.83 22.86
C GLY A 181 6.43 27.63 22.62
N VAL A 182 6.87 27.13 21.45
CA VAL A 182 8.30 27.01 21.10
C VAL A 182 8.58 27.58 19.70
N GLU A 183 9.82 28.01 19.48
CA GLU A 183 10.32 28.31 18.12
C GLU A 183 10.78 27.02 17.42
N ASP A 184 9.83 26.09 17.25
CA ASP A 184 10.03 24.88 16.49
C ASP A 184 8.75 24.50 15.74
N TYR A 185 8.84 23.47 14.90
CA TYR A 185 7.75 23.00 14.07
C TYR A 185 7.42 21.55 14.37
N GLU A 186 6.13 21.24 14.36
CA GLU A 186 5.60 19.90 14.57
C GLU A 186 4.71 19.46 13.40
N GLN A 187 4.37 18.18 13.38
CA GLN A 187 3.48 17.64 12.38
C GLN A 187 2.02 17.85 12.78
N ALA A 188 1.27 18.58 11.96
CA ALA A 188 -0.18 18.73 12.09
C ALA A 188 -0.89 17.84 11.05
N ASN A 189 -2.01 17.22 11.42
CA ASN A 189 -2.76 16.34 10.53
C ASN A 189 -4.16 16.91 10.28
N LEU A 190 -4.61 16.89 9.03
CA LEU A 190 -6.00 17.07 8.64
C LEU A 190 -6.55 15.70 8.23
N ASP A 191 -7.54 15.22 8.98
CA ASP A 191 -8.15 13.91 8.76
C ASP A 191 -9.55 14.08 8.17
N VAL A 192 -9.83 13.31 7.13
CA VAL A 192 -11.17 13.14 6.55
C VAL A 192 -11.48 11.66 6.62
N LEU A 193 -12.51 11.30 7.39
CA LEU A 193 -13.02 9.94 7.44
C LEU A 193 -14.11 9.80 6.38
N PHE A 194 -14.02 8.74 5.58
CA PHE A 194 -15.10 8.35 4.68
C PHE A 194 -16.05 7.48 5.49
N GLU A 195 -16.79 8.12 6.41
CA GLU A 195 -17.84 7.44 7.17
C GLU A 195 -18.87 6.89 6.19
N LYS A 196 -19.21 5.63 6.39
CA LYS A 196 -20.24 4.95 5.63
C LYS A 196 -21.52 5.03 6.43
N GLU A 197 -22.59 5.55 5.82
CA GLU A 197 -23.92 5.43 6.42
C GLU A 197 -24.30 3.94 6.48
N PRO A 198 -24.66 3.41 7.66
CA PRO A 198 -25.09 2.01 7.79
C PRO A 198 -26.28 1.71 6.86
N GLY A 199 -26.14 0.68 6.01
CA GLY A 199 -27.20 0.22 5.11
C GLY A 199 -27.36 0.97 3.79
N GLN A 200 -26.50 1.96 3.49
CA GLN A 200 -26.56 2.72 2.23
C GLN A 200 -25.55 2.27 1.16
N GLU A 201 -24.45 1.62 1.56
CA GLU A 201 -23.50 1.07 0.59
C GLU A 201 -23.70 -0.44 0.39
N PRO A 202 -23.80 -0.93 -0.86
CA PRO A 202 -23.80 -2.35 -1.14
C PRO A 202 -22.47 -2.98 -0.68
N GLU A 203 -22.54 -4.19 -0.12
CA GLU A 203 -21.37 -5.00 0.18
C GLU A 203 -20.51 -5.18 -1.09
N PRO A 204 -19.17 -5.41 -0.98
CA PRO A 204 -18.30 -5.50 -2.15
C PRO A 204 -18.81 -6.46 -3.24
N TYR A 205 -19.41 -7.60 -2.85
CA TYR A 205 -20.01 -8.53 -3.79
C TYR A 205 -21.34 -8.03 -4.39
N GLU A 206 -22.21 -7.40 -3.60
CA GLU A 206 -23.45 -6.81 -4.10
C GLU A 206 -23.15 -5.74 -5.16
N ARG A 207 -22.13 -4.90 -4.90
CA ARG A 207 -21.67 -3.89 -5.84
C ARG A 207 -21.13 -4.50 -7.13
N LEU A 208 -20.29 -5.53 -7.03
CA LEU A 208 -19.75 -6.21 -8.22
C LEU A 208 -20.87 -6.87 -9.04
N LEU A 209 -21.86 -7.47 -8.38
CA LEU A 209 -23.01 -8.07 -9.06
C LEU A 209 -23.89 -7.01 -9.73
N ASP A 210 -24.17 -5.89 -9.05
CA ASP A 210 -24.92 -4.77 -9.61
C ASP A 210 -24.21 -4.17 -10.83
N ASP A 211 -22.89 -3.98 -10.75
CA ASP A 211 -22.05 -3.52 -11.85
C ASP A 211 -22.08 -4.51 -13.04
N ALA A 212 -22.00 -5.82 -12.78
CA ALA A 212 -22.10 -6.84 -13.81
C ALA A 212 -23.46 -6.84 -14.53
N ILE A 213 -24.57 -6.72 -13.77
CA ILE A 213 -25.94 -6.67 -14.31
C ILE A 213 -26.13 -5.44 -15.20
N HIS A 214 -25.56 -4.29 -14.80
CA HIS A 214 -25.70 -3.03 -15.52
C HIS A 214 -24.61 -2.79 -16.57
N GLY A 215 -23.71 -3.76 -16.82
CA GLY A 215 -22.62 -3.64 -17.79
C GLY A 215 -21.60 -2.56 -17.43
N ARG A 216 -21.48 -2.20 -16.15
CA ARG A 216 -20.47 -1.26 -15.65
C ARG A 216 -19.21 -2.05 -15.32
N TYR A 217 -18.15 -1.83 -16.08
CA TYR A 217 -16.94 -2.65 -15.97
C TYR A 217 -15.79 -1.95 -15.25
N ASP A 218 -16.03 -0.79 -14.63
CA ASP A 218 -14.99 0.03 -13.99
C ASP A 218 -14.24 -0.71 -12.86
N LEU A 219 -14.92 -1.60 -12.16
CA LEU A 219 -14.36 -2.44 -11.08
C LEU A 219 -13.81 -3.78 -11.57
N PHE A 220 -13.98 -4.11 -12.85
CA PHE A 220 -13.54 -5.39 -13.42
C PHE A 220 -12.21 -5.27 -14.14
N THR A 221 -11.30 -6.19 -13.84
CA THR A 221 -9.97 -6.25 -14.45
C THR A 221 -10.09 -6.85 -15.87
N LYS A 222 -9.49 -6.19 -16.87
CA LYS A 222 -9.37 -6.75 -18.23
C LYS A 222 -8.27 -7.81 -18.27
N PHE A 223 -8.39 -8.78 -19.18
CA PHE A 223 -7.39 -9.83 -19.37
C PHE A 223 -5.96 -9.28 -19.54
N SER A 224 -5.77 -8.27 -20.40
CA SER A 224 -4.46 -7.64 -20.60
C SER A 224 -3.87 -7.01 -19.33
N MET A 225 -4.72 -6.48 -18.43
CA MET A 225 -4.26 -5.98 -17.14
C MET A 225 -3.79 -7.12 -16.24
N VAL A 226 -4.47 -8.28 -16.28
CA VAL A 226 -4.05 -9.48 -15.53
C VAL A 226 -2.72 -10.01 -16.05
N GLU A 227 -2.50 -10.02 -17.36
CA GLU A 227 -1.23 -10.41 -17.96
C GLU A 227 -0.08 -9.51 -17.50
N GLU A 228 -0.29 -8.19 -17.50
CA GLU A 228 0.71 -7.24 -17.03
C GLU A 228 1.01 -7.39 -15.54
N THR A 229 -0.01 -7.60 -14.69
CA THR A 229 0.25 -7.83 -13.26
C THR A 229 1.00 -9.14 -13.01
N TRP A 230 0.76 -10.20 -13.79
CA TRP A 230 1.60 -11.39 -13.76
C TRP A 230 3.02 -11.12 -14.23
N ARG A 231 3.21 -10.43 -15.37
CA ARG A 231 4.55 -10.03 -15.87
C ARG A 231 5.36 -9.28 -14.82
N ILE A 232 4.71 -8.43 -14.04
CA ILE A 232 5.36 -7.66 -12.97
C ILE A 232 5.91 -8.61 -11.89
N VAL A 233 5.11 -9.54 -11.37
CA VAL A 233 5.54 -10.40 -10.25
C VAL A 233 6.28 -11.66 -10.65
N GLN A 234 6.20 -12.07 -11.93
CA GLN A 234 6.72 -13.36 -12.42
C GLN A 234 8.18 -13.65 -12.02
N PRO A 235 9.14 -12.70 -12.07
CA PRO A 235 10.51 -13.00 -11.68
C PRO A 235 10.65 -13.43 -10.22
N LEU A 236 9.77 -12.95 -9.34
CA LEU A 236 9.73 -13.34 -7.92
C LEU A 236 9.18 -14.76 -7.72
N LEU A 237 8.46 -15.29 -8.70
CA LEU A 237 7.89 -16.64 -8.69
C LEU A 237 8.83 -17.64 -9.34
N ASP A 238 9.54 -17.23 -10.40
CA ASP A 238 10.48 -18.08 -11.12
C ASP A 238 11.80 -18.24 -10.35
N ASN A 239 12.28 -17.16 -9.73
CA ASN A 239 13.53 -17.14 -8.96
C ASN A 239 13.33 -16.50 -7.58
N PRO A 240 12.52 -17.13 -6.72
CA PRO A 240 12.19 -16.57 -5.42
C PRO A 240 13.43 -16.46 -4.51
N PRO A 241 13.69 -15.30 -3.88
CA PRO A 241 14.62 -15.22 -2.76
C PRO A 241 14.20 -16.17 -1.62
N PRO A 242 15.13 -16.64 -0.77
CA PRO A 242 14.76 -17.47 0.39
C PRO A 242 13.82 -16.71 1.34
N VAL A 243 12.98 -17.47 2.07
CA VAL A 243 12.11 -16.86 3.08
C VAL A 243 12.90 -16.57 4.36
N GLU A 244 12.71 -15.37 4.91
CA GLU A 244 13.28 -14.97 6.20
C GLU A 244 12.25 -15.21 7.33
N PRO A 245 12.65 -15.81 8.46
CA PRO A 245 11.73 -16.05 9.57
C PRO A 245 11.36 -14.74 10.29
N TYR A 246 10.11 -14.61 10.71
CA TYR A 246 9.69 -13.49 11.57
C TYR A 246 8.73 -13.94 12.68
N GLU A 247 8.68 -13.17 13.77
CA GLU A 247 7.82 -13.46 14.92
C GLU A 247 6.36 -13.11 14.61
N VAL A 248 5.42 -13.90 15.13
CA VAL A 248 3.99 -13.55 15.11
C VAL A 248 3.77 -12.23 15.84
N GLY A 249 3.02 -11.33 15.22
CA GLY A 249 2.75 -9.99 15.75
C GLY A 249 3.90 -8.99 15.56
N SER A 250 4.96 -9.34 14.81
CA SER A 250 6.01 -8.40 14.39
C SER A 250 5.70 -7.79 13.01
N TRP A 251 6.42 -6.74 12.61
CA TRP A 251 6.25 -6.09 11.29
C TRP A 251 6.92 -6.82 10.12
N GLY A 252 7.23 -8.11 10.29
CA GLY A 252 7.95 -8.92 9.33
C GLY A 252 9.45 -9.02 9.61
N PRO A 253 10.22 -9.59 8.67
CA PRO A 253 11.68 -9.76 8.80
C PRO A 253 12.40 -8.41 8.78
N LYS A 254 13.49 -8.29 9.55
CA LYS A 254 14.31 -7.05 9.62
C LYS A 254 14.97 -6.72 8.28
N GLU A 255 15.17 -7.73 7.45
CA GLU A 255 15.67 -7.64 6.10
C GLU A 255 14.81 -6.70 5.26
N ALA A 256 13.52 -6.54 5.55
CA ALA A 256 12.65 -5.58 4.85
C ALA A 256 13.11 -4.12 5.02
N ASP A 257 13.79 -3.76 6.12
CA ASP A 257 14.31 -2.41 6.36
C ASP A 257 15.43 -2.04 5.37
N ARG A 258 16.10 -3.05 4.80
CA ARG A 258 17.17 -2.82 3.82
C ARG A 258 16.66 -2.20 2.53
N LEU A 259 15.37 -2.42 2.19
CA LEU A 259 14.74 -1.90 0.97
C LEU A 259 14.59 -0.38 1.01
N VAL A 260 14.28 0.17 2.19
CA VAL A 260 14.03 1.61 2.39
C VAL A 260 15.26 2.38 2.88
N LYS A 261 16.33 1.65 3.25
CA LYS A 261 17.54 2.19 3.85
C LYS A 261 18.15 3.33 3.03
N GLY A 262 18.43 4.44 3.70
CA GLY A 262 19.00 5.65 3.09
C GLY A 262 17.98 6.58 2.44
N ILE A 263 16.73 6.14 2.28
CA ILE A 263 15.63 6.95 1.73
C ILE A 263 14.62 7.30 2.83
N CYS A 264 14.16 6.29 3.56
CA CYS A 264 13.19 6.40 4.64
C CYS A 264 13.26 5.20 5.60
N GLU A 265 12.33 5.17 6.55
CA GLU A 265 11.96 4.01 7.36
C GLU A 265 10.52 3.64 6.99
N TRP A 266 10.09 2.42 7.32
CA TRP A 266 8.69 2.05 7.18
C TRP A 266 7.84 2.85 8.18
N ASP A 267 6.88 3.63 7.69
CA ASP A 267 5.96 4.36 8.57
C ASP A 267 5.06 3.36 9.35
N GLU A 268 4.79 3.66 10.62
CA GLU A 268 3.68 3.02 11.34
C GLU A 268 2.36 3.40 10.66
N PRO A 269 1.44 2.42 10.43
CA PRO A 269 0.18 2.72 9.78
C PRO A 269 -0.67 3.72 10.58
N TRP A 270 -1.46 4.53 9.87
CA TRP A 270 -2.44 5.42 10.49
C TRP A 270 -3.64 4.61 10.98
N ARG A 271 -3.56 4.14 12.22
CA ARG A 271 -4.61 3.35 12.87
C ARG A 271 -5.83 4.24 13.17
N PRO A 272 -7.06 3.69 13.07
CA PRO A 272 -8.24 4.36 13.64
C PRO A 272 -8.03 4.62 15.13
N VAL A 273 -8.56 5.73 15.62
CA VAL A 273 -8.63 5.98 17.06
C VAL A 273 -9.84 5.21 17.58
N GLU A 274 -9.65 4.35 18.58
CA GLU A 274 -10.71 3.50 19.13
C GLU A 274 -11.91 4.33 19.69
N ASP A 275 -11.71 5.62 19.99
CA ASP A 275 -12.72 6.56 20.51
C ASP A 275 -12.92 7.83 19.65
N ALA A 276 -12.97 7.72 18.32
CA ALA A 276 -13.26 8.88 17.46
C ALA A 276 -14.69 9.47 17.61
N ARG A 277 -15.55 8.88 18.46
CA ARG A 277 -16.90 9.40 18.74
C ARG A 277 -16.91 10.69 19.56
N ASP A 278 -15.83 11.01 20.27
CA ASP A 278 -15.77 12.19 21.16
C ASP A 278 -15.14 13.44 20.53
N HIS A 279 -14.76 13.40 19.25
CA HIS A 279 -14.10 14.54 18.59
C HIS A 279 -14.96 15.29 17.56
N ILE A 280 -16.26 15.01 17.45
CA ILE A 280 -17.21 15.88 16.74
C ILE A 280 -17.90 16.77 17.76
N LEU A 281 -17.21 17.78 18.31
CA LEU A 281 -17.85 18.99 18.83
C LEU A 281 -16.85 20.14 18.83
N LEU A 282 -16.64 20.78 17.68
CA LEU A 282 -16.35 22.21 17.61
C LEU A 282 -16.99 22.80 16.36
N GLY A 283 -18.17 23.39 16.56
CA GLY A 283 -18.95 24.07 15.52
C GLY A 283 -20.30 24.54 16.06
N GLY A 284 -20.26 25.29 17.16
CA GLY A 284 -21.34 26.20 17.56
C GLY A 284 -21.03 27.61 17.08
#